data_AF-A0A8J3ZLT5-F1
#
_entry.id   AF-A0A8J3ZLT5-F1
#
_cell.length_a   1.000
_cell.length_b   1.000
_cell.length_c   1.000
_cell.angle_alpha   90.00
_cell.angle_beta   90.00
_cell.angle_gamma   90.00
#
_symmetry.space_group_name_H-M   'P 1'
#
loop_
_entity.id
_entity.type
_entity.pdbx_description
1 polymer ?
#
loop_
_entity_poly.entity_id
_entity_poly.type
_entity_poly.pdbx_seq_one_letter_code
_entity_poly.pdbx_strand_id
1 'polypeptide(L)'
;MSIADDGGWSFDAAREPAQFAAAVDPGSPGVEHALDDEQTLCSIPAGTVTVYRHLFRSNHPAACPACRLHAAAAPTRPSAQERLHDRVLAAGPGSMKDELLAALRRGGPIKIWVNGPGVRLGQHYGRAGQIVEGGPAAAAAWSTNERVGIARVITEDCQFVVVLPDEGPPSIARAGLDR
;
A
#
# COMPACT_ATOMS: atom_id res chain seq x y z
N MET A 1 -0.58 -22.64 32.45
CA MET A 1 -1.57 -22.58 31.37
C MET A 1 -0.97 -21.64 30.32
N SER A 2 -0.20 -22.22 29.39
CA SER A 2 0.47 -21.43 28.34
C SER A 2 -0.58 -20.92 27.38
N ILE A 3 -0.65 -19.62 27.20
CA ILE A 3 -1.28 -19.00 26.05
C ILE A 3 -0.35 -19.39 24.89
N ALA A 4 -0.84 -20.23 23.98
CA ALA A 4 -0.15 -20.47 22.73
C ALA A 4 0.04 -19.11 22.06
N ASP A 5 1.27 -18.77 21.72
CA ASP A 5 1.58 -17.66 20.83
C ASP A 5 0.97 -18.08 19.48
N ASP A 6 -0.29 -17.71 19.24
CA ASP A 6 -0.91 -17.83 17.93
C ASP A 6 0.07 -17.18 16.97
N GLY A 7 0.37 -17.82 15.84
CA GLY A 7 1.11 -17.23 14.71
C GLY A 7 0.28 -16.08 14.11
N GLY A 8 0.02 -15.08 14.93
CA GLY A 8 -0.95 -14.04 14.78
C GLY A 8 -0.42 -12.99 13.83
N TRP A 9 -1.36 -12.24 13.29
CA TRP A 9 -1.03 -11.15 12.39
C TRP A 9 -0.05 -10.16 13.03
N SER A 10 1.01 -9.82 12.30
CA SER A 10 1.94 -8.73 12.61
C SER A 10 2.38 -8.07 11.31
N PHE A 11 2.96 -6.86 11.39
CA PHE A 11 3.53 -6.22 10.19
C PHE A 11 4.68 -7.04 9.60
N ASP A 12 5.54 -7.60 10.44
CA ASP A 12 6.65 -8.46 10.00
C ASP A 12 6.16 -9.69 9.24
N ALA A 13 5.12 -10.36 9.76
CA ALA A 13 4.50 -11.52 9.10
C ALA A 13 3.75 -11.14 7.81
N ALA A 14 3.32 -9.89 7.68
CA ALA A 14 2.56 -9.37 6.55
C ALA A 14 3.42 -8.71 5.46
N ARG A 15 4.75 -8.62 5.65
CA ARG A 15 5.62 -7.93 4.69
C ARG A 15 5.51 -8.53 3.30
N GLU A 16 5.47 -7.65 2.32
CA GLU A 16 5.31 -8.02 0.93
C GLU A 16 6.68 -8.34 0.32
N PRO A 17 6.78 -9.29 -0.63
CA PRO A 17 8.02 -9.49 -1.37
C PRO A 17 8.48 -8.21 -2.07
N ALA A 18 9.79 -8.04 -2.21
CA ALA A 18 10.35 -6.98 -3.06
C ALA A 18 9.76 -7.08 -4.48
N GLN A 19 9.51 -5.93 -5.09
CA GLN A 19 8.93 -5.83 -6.42
C GLN A 19 9.94 -5.24 -7.38
N PHE A 20 10.09 -5.87 -8.54
CA PHE A 20 11.00 -5.46 -9.60
C PHE A 20 10.21 -5.34 -10.89
N ALA A 21 10.60 -4.43 -11.78
CA ALA A 21 10.04 -4.40 -13.12
C ALA A 21 10.48 -5.66 -13.89
N ALA A 22 9.62 -6.21 -14.74
CA ALA A 22 10.05 -7.22 -15.69
C ALA A 22 10.75 -6.53 -16.85
N ALA A 23 11.91 -7.03 -17.26
CA ALA A 23 12.60 -6.57 -18.46
C ALA A 23 13.15 -7.74 -19.27
N VAL A 24 13.34 -7.53 -20.57
CA VAL A 24 13.98 -8.51 -21.46
C VAL A 24 15.24 -7.92 -22.06
N ASP A 25 16.31 -8.71 -22.08
CA ASP A 25 17.56 -8.39 -22.74
C ASP A 25 17.49 -8.81 -24.22
N PRO A 26 17.86 -7.94 -25.17
CA PRO A 26 17.94 -8.31 -26.59
C PRO A 26 18.87 -9.49 -26.88
N GLY A 27 19.89 -9.72 -26.04
CA GLY A 27 20.82 -10.85 -26.16
C GLY A 27 20.23 -12.19 -25.73
N SER A 28 19.11 -12.19 -25.00
CA SER A 28 18.42 -13.39 -24.53
C SER A 28 16.89 -13.26 -24.64
N PRO A 29 16.35 -13.18 -25.88
CA PRO A 29 14.92 -12.99 -26.10
C PRO A 29 14.10 -14.10 -25.43
N GLY A 30 13.06 -13.70 -24.68
CA GLY A 30 12.17 -14.63 -23.99
C GLY A 30 12.62 -15.03 -22.58
N VAL A 31 13.72 -14.48 -22.07
CA VAL A 31 14.09 -14.55 -20.65
C VAL A 31 13.72 -13.23 -19.97
N GLU A 32 12.94 -13.30 -18.90
CA GLU A 32 12.60 -12.14 -18.08
C GLU A 32 13.64 -11.94 -16.98
N HIS A 33 14.05 -10.70 -16.83
CA HIS A 33 14.96 -10.22 -15.80
C HIS A 33 14.21 -9.32 -14.82
N ALA A 34 14.61 -9.38 -13.55
CA ALA A 34 14.15 -8.45 -12.53
C ALA A 34 14.97 -7.17 -12.65
N LEU A 35 14.34 -6.04 -12.93
CA LEU A 35 14.96 -4.73 -13.08
C LEU A 35 14.65 -3.86 -11.86
N ASP A 36 15.70 -3.29 -11.25
CA ASP A 36 15.62 -2.19 -10.28
C ASP A 36 15.84 -0.84 -10.98
N ASP A 37 16.08 0.24 -10.22
CA ASP A 37 16.23 1.59 -10.78
C ASP A 37 17.48 1.77 -11.65
N GLU A 38 18.50 0.91 -11.50
CA GLU A 38 19.81 1.06 -12.14
C GLU A 38 20.11 -0.06 -13.15
N GLN A 39 19.79 -1.30 -12.79
CA GLN A 39 20.16 -2.49 -13.55
C GLN A 39 19.28 -3.69 -13.22
N THR A 40 19.38 -4.75 -14.02
CA THR A 40 18.80 -6.02 -13.64
C THR A 40 19.56 -6.62 -12.47
N LEU A 41 18.89 -7.45 -11.67
CA LEU A 41 19.52 -8.15 -10.54
C LEU A 41 20.64 -9.12 -10.97
N CYS A 42 20.75 -9.43 -12.26
CA CYS A 42 21.89 -10.16 -12.83
C CYS A 42 22.87 -9.26 -13.58
N SER A 43 22.90 -7.96 -13.25
CA SER A 43 23.88 -6.97 -13.70
C SER A 43 23.81 -6.56 -15.17
N ILE A 44 22.64 -6.65 -15.80
CA ILE A 44 22.42 -6.07 -17.14
C ILE A 44 21.98 -4.61 -16.96
N PRO A 45 22.68 -3.62 -17.54
CA PRO A 45 22.33 -2.20 -17.37
C PRO A 45 20.90 -1.88 -17.82
N ALA A 46 20.19 -1.00 -17.11
CA ALA A 46 18.81 -0.62 -17.45
C ALA A 46 18.68 -0.06 -18.89
N GLY A 47 19.70 0.67 -19.35
CA GLY A 47 19.72 1.28 -20.69
C GLY A 47 19.84 0.28 -21.85
N THR A 48 20.05 -1.01 -21.58
CA THR A 48 20.22 -2.04 -22.61
C THR A 48 19.07 -3.04 -22.67
N VAL A 49 18.09 -2.93 -21.76
CA VAL A 49 16.94 -3.85 -21.69
C VAL A 49 15.64 -3.17 -22.13
N THR A 50 14.66 -3.97 -22.56
CA THR A 50 13.30 -3.49 -22.79
C THR A 50 12.44 -3.77 -21.56
N VAL A 51 11.88 -2.72 -20.96
CA VAL A 51 11.05 -2.81 -19.75
C VAL A 51 9.60 -3.10 -20.10
N TYR A 52 9.00 -4.08 -19.43
CA TYR A 52 7.59 -4.42 -19.54
C TYR A 52 6.72 -3.67 -18.53
N ARG A 53 5.42 -3.54 -18.83
CA ARG A 53 4.42 -2.87 -17.99
C ARG A 53 3.91 -3.73 -16.82
N HIS A 54 4.54 -4.87 -16.54
CA HIS A 54 4.21 -5.73 -15.41
C HIS A 54 5.43 -5.98 -14.54
N LEU A 55 5.18 -6.46 -13.33
CA LEU A 55 6.22 -6.85 -12.40
C LEU A 55 6.87 -8.17 -12.82
N PHE A 56 8.14 -8.32 -12.49
CA PHE A 56 8.87 -9.58 -12.59
C PHE A 56 8.23 -10.63 -11.67
N ARG A 57 8.08 -11.85 -12.18
CA ARG A 57 7.51 -12.97 -11.45
C ARG A 57 8.59 -14.04 -11.26
N SER A 58 9.15 -14.12 -10.05
CA SER A 58 10.25 -15.05 -9.75
C SER A 58 9.91 -16.52 -10.00
N ASN A 59 8.65 -16.90 -9.86
CA ASN A 59 8.15 -18.25 -10.13
C ASN A 59 7.79 -18.52 -11.61
N HIS A 60 7.93 -17.54 -12.49
CA HIS A 60 7.62 -17.71 -13.91
C HIS A 60 8.67 -18.60 -14.60
N PRO A 61 8.28 -19.48 -15.54
CA PRO A 61 9.24 -20.36 -16.24
C PRO A 61 10.31 -19.59 -17.03
N ALA A 62 9.95 -18.42 -17.57
CA ALA A 62 10.88 -17.56 -18.31
C ALA A 62 11.77 -16.70 -17.40
N ALA A 63 11.64 -16.78 -16.08
CA ALA A 63 12.44 -15.98 -15.17
C ALA A 63 13.91 -16.39 -15.21
N CYS A 64 14.81 -15.43 -15.41
CA CYS A 64 16.25 -15.60 -15.27
C CYS A 64 16.57 -16.24 -13.89
N PRO A 65 17.31 -17.36 -13.83
CA PRO A 65 17.61 -18.05 -12.57
C PRO A 65 18.33 -17.19 -11.54
N ALA A 66 19.26 -16.33 -11.97
CA ALA A 66 19.96 -15.40 -11.09
C ALA A 66 19.00 -14.34 -10.53
N CYS A 67 18.18 -13.73 -11.39
CA CYS A 67 17.16 -12.77 -10.96
C CYS A 67 16.14 -13.41 -10.01
N ARG A 68 15.76 -14.68 -10.21
CA ARG A 68 14.88 -15.42 -9.29
C ARG A 68 15.49 -15.52 -7.89
N LEU A 69 16.77 -15.89 -7.79
CA LEU A 69 17.47 -16.04 -6.52
C LEU A 69 17.59 -14.68 -5.80
N HIS A 70 18.05 -13.65 -6.51
CA HIS A 70 18.22 -12.32 -5.93
C HIS A 70 16.90 -11.68 -5.53
N ALA A 71 15.85 -11.83 -6.35
CA ALA A 71 14.53 -11.30 -6.01
C ALA A 71 13.92 -11.99 -4.77
N ALA A 72 14.18 -13.29 -4.57
CA ALA A 72 13.73 -14.02 -3.39
C ALA A 72 14.51 -13.64 -2.12
N ALA A 73 15.79 -13.29 -2.26
CA ALA A 73 16.64 -12.85 -1.16
C ALA A 73 16.55 -11.34 -0.87
N ALA A 74 15.89 -10.58 -1.75
CA ALA A 74 15.75 -9.14 -1.61
C ALA A 74 14.95 -8.79 -0.33
N PRO A 75 15.32 -7.69 0.37
CA PRO A 75 14.58 -7.23 1.54
C PRO A 75 13.10 -7.06 1.22
N THR A 76 12.24 -7.63 2.07
CA THR A 76 10.80 -7.45 1.95
C THR A 76 10.43 -5.99 2.20
N ARG A 77 9.30 -5.57 1.63
CA ARG A 77 8.79 -4.21 1.79
C ARG A 77 7.66 -4.19 2.81
N PRO A 78 7.46 -3.05 3.50
CA PRO A 78 6.33 -2.88 4.40
C PRO A 78 5.00 -3.20 3.72
N SER A 79 4.09 -3.86 4.45
CA SER A 79 2.73 -4.16 3.95
C SER A 79 1.91 -2.88 3.71
N ALA A 80 0.81 -2.96 2.96
CA ALA A 80 -0.11 -1.82 2.84
C ALA A 80 -0.60 -1.31 4.21
N GLN A 81 -0.84 -2.21 5.17
CA GLN A 81 -1.25 -1.86 6.53
C GLN A 81 -0.14 -1.13 7.29
N GLU A 82 1.10 -1.60 7.19
CA GLU A 82 2.28 -0.95 7.80
C GLU A 82 2.51 0.43 7.19
N ARG A 83 2.49 0.55 5.86
CA ARG A 83 2.63 1.84 5.16
C ARG A 83 1.53 2.84 5.54
N LEU A 84 0.28 2.38 5.68
CA LEU A 84 -0.81 3.25 6.10
C LEU A 84 -0.69 3.62 7.58
N HIS A 85 -0.27 2.68 8.44
CA HIS A 85 -0.02 2.92 9.86
C HIS A 85 1.02 4.02 10.06
N ASP A 86 2.15 3.93 9.37
CA ASP A 86 3.23 4.92 9.44
C ASP A 86 2.74 6.31 9.03
N ARG A 87 1.94 6.40 7.96
CA ARG A 87 1.35 7.67 7.51
C ARG A 87 0.40 8.26 8.57
N VAL A 88 -0.42 7.42 9.21
CA VAL A 88 -1.39 7.83 10.23
C VAL A 88 -0.71 8.33 11.52
N LEU A 89 0.54 7.96 11.80
CA LEU A 89 1.29 8.51 12.93
C LEU A 89 1.41 10.04 12.89
N ALA A 90 1.41 10.64 11.70
CA ALA A 90 1.46 12.09 11.51
C ALA A 90 0.12 12.81 11.73
N ALA A 91 -1.00 12.07 11.87
CA ALA A 91 -2.31 12.68 12.13
C ALA A 91 -2.31 13.44 13.48
N GLY A 92 -3.19 14.43 13.60
CA GLY A 92 -3.45 15.09 14.88
C GLY A 92 -3.86 14.07 15.97
N PRO A 93 -3.53 14.31 17.24
CA PRO A 93 -3.88 13.40 18.33
C PRO A 93 -5.40 13.27 18.50
N GLY A 94 -5.87 12.08 18.88
CA GLY A 94 -7.29 11.84 19.14
C GLY A 94 -7.65 10.34 19.15
N SER A 95 -8.77 10.00 19.77
CA SER A 95 -9.24 8.61 19.90
C SER A 95 -9.37 7.88 18.55
N MET A 96 -9.90 8.55 17.52
CA MET A 96 -10.00 7.97 16.18
C MET A 96 -8.63 7.55 15.60
N LYS A 97 -7.58 8.33 15.87
CA LYS A 97 -6.21 7.98 15.44
C LYS A 97 -5.74 6.72 16.16
N ASP A 98 -5.91 6.69 17.48
CA ASP A 98 -5.44 5.56 18.30
C ASP A 98 -6.18 4.27 17.95
N GLU A 99 -7.49 4.33 17.74
CA GLU A 99 -8.31 3.20 17.31
C GLU A 99 -7.91 2.69 15.92
N LEU A 100 -7.70 3.59 14.95
CA LEU A 100 -7.26 3.23 13.61
C LEU A 100 -5.87 2.58 13.62
N LEU A 101 -4.91 3.16 14.36
CA LEU A 101 -3.58 2.58 14.52
C LEU A 101 -3.65 1.18 15.16
N ALA A 102 -4.51 1.00 16.16
CA ALA A 102 -4.72 -0.29 16.78
C ALA A 102 -5.36 -1.30 15.81
N ALA A 103 -6.33 -0.88 14.99
CA ALA A 103 -6.91 -1.73 13.95
C ALA A 103 -5.87 -2.18 12.92
N LEU A 104 -5.02 -1.27 12.43
CA LEU A 104 -3.96 -1.59 11.48
C LEU A 104 -2.92 -2.57 12.05
N ARG A 105 -2.52 -2.39 13.32
CA ARG A 105 -1.61 -3.32 14.02
C ARG A 105 -2.20 -4.73 14.14
N ARG A 106 -3.52 -4.85 14.25
CA ARG A 106 -4.24 -6.14 14.24
C ARG A 106 -4.56 -6.68 12.85
N GLY A 107 -4.14 -5.98 11.79
CA GLY A 107 -4.37 -6.41 10.41
C GLY A 107 -5.71 -6.04 9.81
N GLY A 108 -6.34 -4.98 10.35
CA GLY A 108 -7.56 -4.41 9.81
C GLY A 108 -7.47 -4.24 8.29
N PRO A 109 -8.38 -4.86 7.51
CA PRO A 109 -8.24 -4.90 6.07
C PRO A 109 -8.43 -3.52 5.46
N ILE A 110 -7.53 -3.17 4.53
CA ILE A 110 -7.66 -1.98 3.70
C ILE A 110 -8.53 -2.36 2.49
N LYS A 111 -9.79 -1.91 2.50
CA LYS A 111 -10.75 -2.19 1.41
C LYS A 111 -10.32 -1.53 0.10
N ILE A 112 -9.77 -0.32 0.22
CA ILE A 112 -9.28 0.48 -0.89
C ILE A 112 -8.19 1.41 -0.40
N TRP A 113 -7.17 1.60 -1.23
CA TRP A 113 -6.23 2.70 -1.11
C TRP A 113 -5.87 3.18 -2.51
N VAL A 114 -6.35 4.36 -2.86
CA VAL A 114 -6.18 4.96 -4.19
C VAL A 114 -5.65 6.37 -4.07
N ASN A 115 -4.85 6.79 -5.05
CA ASN A 115 -4.28 8.13 -5.11
C ASN A 115 -4.73 8.83 -6.39
N GLY A 116 -4.95 10.13 -6.34
CA GLY A 116 -5.48 10.91 -7.47
C GLY A 116 -5.98 12.29 -7.04
N PRO A 117 -6.56 13.07 -7.96
CA PRO A 117 -7.10 14.38 -7.64
C PRO A 117 -8.15 14.30 -6.53
N GLY A 118 -7.97 15.06 -5.45
CA GLY A 118 -8.80 14.99 -4.25
C GLY A 118 -10.29 15.08 -4.55
N VAL A 119 -10.71 16.08 -5.33
CA VAL A 119 -12.13 16.28 -5.65
C VAL A 119 -12.75 15.06 -6.33
N ARG A 120 -12.00 14.37 -7.21
CA ARG A 120 -12.48 13.16 -7.88
C ARG A 120 -12.54 11.99 -6.92
N LEU A 121 -11.52 11.82 -6.07
CA LEU A 121 -11.53 10.76 -5.08
C LEU A 121 -12.63 10.96 -4.04
N GLY A 122 -12.87 12.18 -3.58
CA GLY A 122 -13.95 12.51 -2.66
C GLY A 122 -15.33 12.16 -3.22
N GLN A 123 -15.56 12.46 -4.49
CA GLN A 123 -16.80 12.12 -5.19
C GLN A 123 -17.04 10.61 -5.29
N HIS A 124 -16.02 9.82 -5.64
CA HIS A 124 -16.18 8.39 -5.89
C HIS A 124 -15.98 7.50 -4.66
N TYR A 125 -15.10 7.90 -3.75
CA TYR A 125 -14.61 7.07 -2.64
C TYR A 125 -14.78 7.72 -1.27
N GLY A 126 -14.95 9.04 -1.19
CA GLY A 126 -15.16 9.75 0.08
C GLY A 126 -16.46 9.35 0.78
N ARG A 127 -17.53 9.07 0.01
CA ARG A 127 -18.86 8.67 0.49
C ARG A 127 -19.31 9.51 1.70
N ALA A 128 -19.26 10.83 1.56
CA ALA A 128 -19.48 11.77 2.66
C ALA A 128 -20.79 11.53 3.45
N GLY A 129 -21.86 11.08 2.79
CA GLY A 129 -23.14 10.75 3.44
C GLY A 129 -23.10 9.55 4.39
N GLN A 130 -22.05 8.73 4.37
CA GLN A 130 -21.85 7.62 5.31
C GLN A 130 -20.99 7.99 6.53
N ILE A 131 -20.40 9.18 6.53
CA ILE A 131 -19.49 9.62 7.58
C ILE A 131 -20.28 10.11 8.78
N VAL A 132 -20.04 9.48 9.93
CA VAL A 132 -20.70 9.77 11.21
C VAL A 132 -19.83 10.64 12.12
N GLU A 133 -18.52 10.66 11.91
CA GLU A 133 -17.56 11.47 12.69
C GLU A 133 -16.42 11.96 11.80
N GLY A 134 -15.94 13.20 11.99
CA GLY A 134 -14.80 13.76 11.23
C GLY A 134 -15.12 14.21 9.79
N GLY A 135 -16.40 14.21 9.39
CA GLY A 135 -16.84 14.53 8.02
C GLY A 135 -16.35 15.86 7.45
N PRO A 136 -16.53 17.01 8.14
CA PRO A 136 -16.08 18.29 7.62
C PRO A 136 -14.56 18.36 7.36
N ALA A 137 -13.75 17.76 8.25
CA ALA A 137 -12.30 17.76 8.11
C ALA A 137 -11.84 16.89 6.94
N ALA A 138 -12.41 15.69 6.81
CA ALA A 138 -12.12 14.80 5.68
C ALA A 138 -12.59 15.41 4.34
N ALA A 139 -13.78 16.03 4.34
CA ALA A 139 -14.31 16.74 3.18
C ALA A 139 -13.40 17.88 2.74
N ALA A 140 -12.91 18.70 3.69
CA ALA A 140 -11.95 19.75 3.39
C ALA A 140 -10.65 19.16 2.81
N ALA A 141 -10.14 18.07 3.39
CA ALA A 141 -8.88 17.45 2.98
C ALA A 141 -8.88 16.89 1.55
N TRP A 142 -10.00 16.39 1.03
CA TRP A 142 -10.11 15.99 -0.38
C TRP A 142 -10.74 17.06 -1.28
N SER A 143 -11.13 18.24 -0.78
CA SER A 143 -11.70 19.32 -1.60
C SER A 143 -10.63 20.13 -2.32
N THR A 144 -9.67 19.44 -2.94
CA THR A 144 -8.54 20.01 -3.68
C THR A 144 -8.37 19.31 -5.04
N ASN A 145 -7.83 20.04 -6.02
CA ASN A 145 -7.40 19.45 -7.29
C ASN A 145 -6.03 18.78 -7.19
N GLU A 146 -5.31 19.00 -6.09
CA GLU A 146 -4.06 18.33 -5.80
C GLU A 146 -4.27 16.82 -5.60
N ARG A 147 -3.16 16.09 -5.71
CA ARG A 147 -3.16 14.66 -5.52
C ARG A 147 -3.23 14.34 -4.03
N VAL A 148 -4.16 13.48 -3.67
CA VAL A 148 -4.31 12.92 -2.32
C VAL A 148 -4.51 11.42 -2.42
N GLY A 149 -4.23 10.70 -1.35
CA GLY A 149 -4.67 9.33 -1.12
C GLY A 149 -6.00 9.29 -0.37
N ILE A 150 -6.88 8.37 -0.74
CA ILE A 150 -8.01 7.96 0.11
C ILE A 150 -7.85 6.47 0.41
N ALA A 151 -7.79 6.14 1.70
CA ALA A 151 -7.81 4.77 2.18
C ALA A 151 -9.08 4.50 3.01
N ARG A 152 -9.62 3.28 2.90
CA ARG A 152 -10.65 2.78 3.82
C ARG A 152 -10.19 1.55 4.56
N VAL A 153 -10.26 1.61 5.89
CA VAL A 153 -9.94 0.48 6.78
C VAL A 153 -11.23 0.00 7.41
N ILE A 154 -11.53 -1.29 7.30
CA ILE A 154 -12.73 -1.88 7.89
C ILE A 154 -12.38 -2.41 9.28
N THR A 155 -13.25 -2.17 10.25
CA THR A 155 -13.27 -2.84 11.55
C THR A 155 -14.59 -3.59 11.73
N GLU A 156 -14.75 -4.28 12.85
CA GLU A 156 -15.99 -5.00 13.17
C GLU A 156 -17.20 -4.06 13.29
N ASP A 157 -16.99 -2.84 13.80
CA ASP A 157 -18.07 -1.92 14.13
C ASP A 157 -18.21 -0.73 13.16
N CYS A 158 -17.16 -0.42 12.41
CA CYS A 158 -17.14 0.78 11.57
C CYS A 158 -16.17 0.67 10.38
N GLN A 159 -16.10 1.76 9.60
CA GLN A 159 -15.03 1.96 8.63
C GLN A 159 -14.32 3.27 8.93
N PHE A 160 -12.99 3.27 8.91
CA PHE A 160 -12.22 4.50 8.89
C PHE A 160 -12.01 4.96 7.45
N VAL A 161 -12.22 6.24 7.20
CA VAL A 161 -11.84 6.93 5.96
C VAL A 161 -10.64 7.80 6.28
N VAL A 162 -9.52 7.55 5.61
CA VAL A 162 -8.27 8.28 5.81
C VAL A 162 -7.94 9.05 4.54
N VAL A 163 -7.81 10.36 4.67
CA VAL A 163 -7.37 11.26 3.59
C VAL A 163 -5.91 11.60 3.80
N LEU A 164 -5.08 11.26 2.83
CA LEU A 164 -3.62 11.32 2.89
C LEU A 164 -3.14 12.34 1.86
N PRO A 165 -3.01 13.62 2.21
CA PRO A 165 -2.40 14.58 1.29
C PRO A 165 -0.92 14.22 1.05
N ASP A 166 -0.37 14.59 -0.11
CA ASP A 166 1.06 14.37 -0.39
C ASP A 166 1.93 15.12 0.65
N GLU A 167 1.52 16.35 1.01
CA GLU A 167 2.12 17.17 2.06
C GLU A 167 1.15 17.43 3.22
N GLY A 168 1.65 17.36 4.45
CA GLY A 168 0.88 17.64 5.67
C GLY A 168 0.26 16.41 6.34
N PRO A 169 -0.43 16.61 7.48
CA PRO A 169 -0.96 15.53 8.28
C PRO A 169 -2.22 14.92 7.64
N PRO A 170 -2.42 13.59 7.76
CA PRO A 170 -3.66 12.98 7.29
C PRO A 170 -4.86 13.37 8.13
N SER A 171 -6.02 13.39 7.47
CA SER A 171 -7.33 13.54 8.10
C SER A 171 -8.00 12.19 8.25
N ILE A 172 -8.64 11.95 9.41
CA ILE A 172 -9.30 10.69 9.74
C ILE A 172 -10.77 10.97 10.02
N ALA A 173 -11.64 10.18 9.40
CA ALA A 173 -13.07 10.19 9.64
C ALA A 173 -13.58 8.77 9.90
N ARG A 174 -14.71 8.66 10.59
CA ARG A 174 -15.41 7.40 10.83
C ARG A 174 -16.69 7.36 10.03
N ALA A 175 -16.90 6.27 9.31
CA ALA A 175 -18.11 5.96 8.58
C ALA A 175 -18.81 4.74 9.18
N GLY A 176 -20.14 4.68 9.01
CA GLY A 176 -20.89 3.47 9.29
C GLY A 176 -20.48 2.33 8.35
N LEU A 177 -20.80 1.09 8.74
CA LEU A 177 -20.67 -0.06 7.83
C LEU A 177 -21.62 0.12 6.64
N ASP A 178 -21.24 -0.41 5.48
CA ASP A 178 -22.11 -0.42 4.30
C ASP A 178 -23.34 -1.28 4.63
N ARG A 179 -24.49 -0.63 4.86
CA ARG A 179 -25.81 -1.28 4.95
C ARG A 179 -26.43 -1.40 3.57
#